data_AF-A0A950SV31-F1
#
_entry.id   AF-A0A950SV31-F1
#
_cell.length_a   1.000
_cell.length_b   1.000
_cell.length_c   1.000
_cell.angle_alpha   90.00
_cell.angle_beta   90.00
_cell.angle_gamma   90.00
#
_symmetry.space_group_name_H-M   'P 1'
#
loop_
_entity.id
_entity.type
_entity.pdbx_description
1 polymer ?
#
loop_
_entity_poly.entity_id
_entity_poly.type
_entity_poly.pdbx_seq_one_letter_code
_entity_poly.pdbx_strand_id
1 'polypeptide(L)'
;MNALIELAGGKQPRGRPAGLLCDSPQVQDAVGRADAILNAGRAYRSAMIAEIWNTLASGNETTLEQRARCRLAASYSADSAREAMDLVYRHGGSTS
;
A
#
# COMPACT_ATOMS: atom_id res chain seq x y z
N MET A 1 -0.35 -5.47 -6.35
CA MET A 1 1.06 -5.88 -6.56
C MET A 1 1.34 -6.03 -8.05
N ASN A 2 0.69 -6.97 -8.75
CA ASN A 2 0.89 -7.18 -10.20
C ASN A 2 0.70 -5.91 -11.04
N ALA A 3 -0.40 -5.17 -10.88
CA ALA A 3 -0.64 -3.93 -11.65
C ALA A 3 0.40 -2.82 -11.39
N LEU A 4 1.01 -2.79 -10.20
CA LEU A 4 1.99 -1.76 -9.80
C LEU A 4 3.38 -2.10 -10.35
N ILE A 5 3.73 -3.39 -10.33
CA ILE A 5 4.93 -3.94 -10.94
C ILE A 5 4.83 -3.88 -12.47
N GLU A 6 3.66 -4.15 -13.07
CA GLU A 6 3.40 -3.97 -14.51
C GLU A 6 3.60 -2.51 -14.95
N LEU A 7 3.05 -1.56 -14.18
CA LEU A 7 3.17 -0.13 -14.49
C LEU A 7 4.63 0.34 -14.45
N ALA A 8 5.42 -0.19 -13.51
CA ALA A 8 6.84 0.16 -13.34
C ALA A 8 7.79 -0.61 -14.29
N GLY A 9 7.45 -1.84 -14.67
CA GLY A 9 8.30 -2.74 -15.45
C GLY A 9 8.27 -2.52 -16.96
N GLY A 10 7.19 -1.94 -17.51
CA GLY A 10 7.00 -1.85 -18.96
C GLY A 10 7.28 -0.49 -19.61
N LYS A 11 7.54 0.57 -18.83
CA LYS A 11 7.57 1.94 -19.37
C LYS A 11 8.99 2.29 -19.86
N GLN A 12 9.15 2.52 -21.17
CA GLN A 12 10.36 3.14 -21.74
C GLN A 12 10.21 4.67 -21.66
N PRO A 13 11.05 5.40 -20.91
CA PRO A 13 10.93 6.86 -20.80
C PRO A 13 11.20 7.56 -22.14
N ARG A 14 10.27 8.40 -22.60
CA ARG A 14 10.45 9.23 -23.79
C ARG A 14 11.61 10.22 -23.57
N GLY A 15 12.66 10.11 -24.38
CA GLY A 15 13.80 11.03 -24.38
C GLY A 15 15.12 10.45 -23.87
N ARG A 16 15.15 9.21 -23.35
CA ARG A 16 16.39 8.51 -23.00
C ARG A 16 16.70 7.43 -24.05
N PRO A 17 17.87 7.45 -24.72
CA PRO A 17 18.18 6.48 -25.78
C PRO A 17 18.42 5.04 -25.28
N ALA A 18 18.60 4.83 -23.98
CA ALA A 18 18.85 3.50 -23.38
C ALA A 18 18.43 3.42 -21.91
N GLY A 19 17.86 2.28 -21.50
CA GLY A 19 17.50 1.92 -20.12
C GLY A 19 15.99 1.95 -19.86
N LEU A 20 15.46 0.88 -19.25
CA LEU A 20 14.06 0.79 -18.84
C LEU A 20 13.83 1.68 -17.60
N LEU A 21 12.60 2.15 -17.37
CA LEU A 21 12.28 2.94 -16.16
C LEU A 21 12.51 2.12 -14.87
N CYS A 22 12.37 0.79 -14.94
CA CYS A 22 12.65 -0.12 -13.83
C CYS A 22 14.12 -0.16 -13.40
N ASP A 23 15.05 0.31 -14.25
CA ASP A 23 16.48 0.36 -13.93
C ASP A 23 16.88 1.62 -13.15
N SER A 24 15.95 2.56 -12.93
CA SER A 24 16.20 3.76 -12.14
C SER A 24 16.16 3.44 -10.64
N PRO A 25 17.24 3.68 -9.88
CA PRO A 25 17.25 3.46 -8.43
C PRO A 25 16.17 4.25 -7.69
N GLN A 26 15.83 5.45 -8.18
CA GLN A 26 14.76 6.30 -7.62
C GLN A 26 13.38 5.67 -7.79
N VAL A 27 13.14 5.02 -8.94
CA VAL A 27 11.89 4.33 -9.23
C VAL A 27 11.78 3.06 -8.38
N GLN A 28 12.88 2.32 -8.24
CA GLN A 28 12.95 1.14 -7.37
C GLN A 28 12.69 1.50 -5.89
N ASP A 29 13.30 2.57 -5.38
CA ASP A 29 13.05 3.07 -4.01
C ASP A 29 11.58 3.48 -3.84
N ALA A 30 11.00 4.22 -4.79
CA ALA A 30 9.60 4.62 -4.73
C ALA A 30 8.64 3.41 -4.72
N VAL A 31 8.91 2.40 -5.55
CA VAL A 31 8.13 1.15 -5.57
C VAL A 31 8.28 0.39 -4.24
N GLY A 32 9.49 0.28 -3.71
CA GLY A 32 9.74 -0.38 -2.42
C GLY A 32 9.00 0.31 -1.26
N ARG A 33 9.01 1.64 -1.22
CA ARG A 33 8.25 2.42 -0.22
C ARG A 33 6.75 2.26 -0.38
N ALA A 34 6.24 2.32 -1.61
CA ALA A 34 4.83 2.12 -1.89
C ALA A 34 4.36 0.72 -1.45
N ASP A 35 5.17 -0.31 -1.68
CA ASP A 35 4.88 -1.67 -1.23
C ASP A 35 4.88 -1.77 0.30
N ALA A 36 5.86 -1.19 0.98
CA ALA A 36 5.91 -1.16 2.44
C ALA A 36 4.67 -0.49 3.05
N ILE A 37 4.24 0.65 2.50
CA ILE A 37 3.05 1.39 2.96
C ILE A 37 1.77 0.56 2.77
N LEU A 38 1.59 -0.04 1.58
CA LEU A 38 0.45 -0.91 1.31
C LEU A 38 0.39 -2.10 2.27
N ASN A 39 1.54 -2.72 2.53
CA ASN A 39 1.63 -3.87 3.42
C ASN A 39 1.39 -3.48 4.88
N ALA A 40 1.86 -2.32 5.32
CA ALA A 40 1.55 -1.79 6.65
C ALA A 40 0.04 -1.59 6.86
N GLY A 41 -0.64 -0.96 5.90
CA GLY A 41 -2.10 -0.78 5.93
C GLY A 41 -2.86 -2.11 6.00
N ARG A 42 -2.44 -3.10 5.20
CA ARG A 42 -3.02 -4.45 5.22
C ARG A 42 -2.77 -5.18 6.54
N ALA A 43 -1.54 -5.14 7.05
CA ALA A 43 -1.18 -5.79 8.30
C ALA A 43 -1.98 -5.22 9.48
N TYR A 44 -2.08 -3.88 9.57
CA TYR A 44 -2.85 -3.23 10.62
C TYR A 44 -4.34 -3.61 10.56
N ARG A 45 -4.94 -3.57 9.36
CA ARG A 45 -6.33 -4.00 9.16
C ARG A 45 -6.57 -5.44 9.56
N SER A 46 -5.72 -6.37 9.13
CA SER A 46 -5.84 -7.78 9.49
C SER A 46 -5.70 -7.99 11.00
N ALA A 47 -4.78 -7.28 11.66
CA ALA A 47 -4.59 -7.37 13.11
C ALA A 47 -5.83 -6.91 13.89
N MET A 48 -6.45 -5.78 13.52
CA MET A 48 -7.63 -5.27 14.22
C MET A 48 -8.88 -6.15 13.99
N ILE A 49 -9.03 -6.73 12.80
CA ILE A 49 -10.09 -7.71 12.54
C ILE A 49 -9.88 -8.96 13.39
N ALA A 50 -8.64 -9.47 13.46
CA ALA A 50 -8.31 -10.64 14.27
C ALA A 50 -8.57 -10.41 15.76
N GLU A 51 -8.27 -9.22 16.28
CA GLU A 51 -8.55 -8.85 17.67
C GLU A 51 -10.06 -8.91 18.00
N ILE A 52 -10.90 -8.32 17.14
CA ILE A 52 -12.36 -8.40 17.29
C ILE A 52 -12.84 -9.84 17.22
N TRP A 53 -12.35 -10.59 16.22
CA TRP A 53 -12.74 -11.98 16.03
C TRP A 53 -12.40 -12.82 17.26
N ASN A 54 -11.18 -12.72 17.78
CA ASN A 54 -10.75 -13.47 18.97
C ASN A 54 -11.59 -13.15 20.20
N THR A 55 -11.96 -11.87 20.38
CA THR A 55 -12.85 -11.46 21.48
C THR A 55 -14.21 -12.14 21.37
N LEU A 56 -14.85 -12.07 20.20
CA LEU A 56 -16.15 -12.69 19.98
C LEU A 56 -16.09 -14.23 20.06
N ALA A 57 -15.04 -14.85 19.51
CA ALA A 57 -14.82 -16.29 19.55
C ALA A 57 -14.62 -16.83 20.97
N SER A 58 -14.09 -15.99 21.88
CA SER A 58 -14.01 -16.31 23.32
C SER A 58 -15.34 -16.14 24.08
N GLY A 59 -16.43 -15.76 23.41
CA GLY A 59 -17.74 -15.50 24.02
C GLY A 59 -17.83 -14.15 24.73
N ASN A 60 -16.84 -13.27 24.54
CA ASN A 60 -16.81 -11.95 25.16
C ASN A 60 -17.41 -10.89 24.23
N GLU A 61 -17.95 -9.83 24.83
CA GLU A 61 -18.36 -8.64 24.10
C GLU A 61 -17.15 -7.77 23.74
N THR A 62 -17.21 -7.14 22.56
CA THR A 62 -16.16 -6.18 22.15
C THR A 62 -16.22 -4.89 22.97
N THR A 63 -15.06 -4.28 23.21
CA THR A 63 -14.99 -2.95 23.81
C THR A 63 -15.25 -1.85 22.78
N LEU A 64 -15.59 -0.64 23.26
CA LEU A 64 -15.71 0.53 22.39
C LEU A 64 -14.39 0.84 21.66
N GLU A 65 -13.27 0.67 22.37
CA GLU A 65 -11.93 0.91 21.83
C GLU A 65 -11.58 -0.04 20.69
N GLN A 66 -11.85 -1.35 20.84
CA GLN A 66 -11.64 -2.35 19.79
C GLN A 66 -12.45 -2.00 18.53
N ARG A 67 -13.72 -1.62 18.70
CA ARG A 67 -14.58 -1.19 17.58
C ARG A 67 -14.05 0.08 16.92
N ALA A 68 -13.57 1.05 17.71
CA ALA A 68 -12.98 2.28 17.19
C ALA A 68 -11.71 2.00 16.39
N ARG A 69 -10.80 1.16 16.91
CA ARG A 69 -9.56 0.76 16.23
C ARG A 69 -9.84 -0.02 14.93
N CYS A 70 -10.84 -0.89 14.91
CA CYS A 70 -11.22 -1.58 13.68
C CYS A 70 -11.74 -0.61 12.59
N ARG A 71 -12.48 0.43 12.96
CA ARG A 71 -12.91 1.46 12.01
C ARG A 71 -11.73 2.30 11.53
N LEU A 72 -10.84 2.70 12.45
CA LEU A 72 -9.61 3.41 12.12
C LEU A 72 -8.75 2.63 11.12
N ALA A 73 -8.66 1.31 11.29
CA ALA A 73 -7.89 0.46 10.39
C ALA A 73 -8.42 0.44 8.95
N ALA A 74 -9.72 0.64 8.75
CA ALA A 74 -10.29 0.80 7.42
C ALA A 74 -9.82 2.11 6.77
N SER A 75 -9.91 3.24 7.49
CA SER A 75 -9.43 4.53 7.01
C SER A 75 -7.92 4.52 6.74
N TYR A 76 -7.14 4.01 7.69
CA TYR A 76 -5.69 3.90 7.55
C TYR A 76 -5.30 3.06 6.32
N SER A 77 -5.96 1.91 6.11
CA SER A 77 -5.70 1.09 4.93
C SER A 77 -6.03 1.80 3.61
N ALA A 78 -7.05 2.68 3.58
CA ALA A 78 -7.38 3.47 2.40
C ALA A 78 -6.35 4.58 2.16
N ASP A 79 -5.95 5.28 3.22
CA ASP A 79 -4.93 6.32 3.15
C ASP A 79 -3.57 5.78 2.71
N SER A 80 -3.16 4.62 3.25
CA SER A 80 -1.94 3.92 2.81
C SER A 80 -2.00 3.57 1.33
N ALA A 81 -3.15 3.11 0.82
CA ALA A 81 -3.30 2.81 -0.60
C ALA A 81 -3.18 4.06 -1.46
N ARG A 82 -3.79 5.17 -1.04
CA ARG A 82 -3.68 6.46 -1.72
C ARG A 82 -2.25 6.97 -1.75
N GLU A 83 -1.54 6.91 -0.62
CA GLU A 83 -0.15 7.35 -0.52
C GLU A 83 0.80 6.51 -1.40
N ALA A 84 0.62 5.19 -1.42
CA ALA A 84 1.39 4.31 -2.29
C ALA A 84 1.14 4.60 -3.78
N MET A 85 -0.12 4.86 -4.18
CA MET A 85 -0.45 5.27 -5.55
C MET A 85 0.20 6.61 -5.90
N ASP A 86 0.13 7.61 -5.02
CA ASP A 86 0.76 8.91 -5.22
C ASP A 86 2.27 8.79 -5.43
N LEU A 87 2.95 7.96 -4.62
CA LEU A 87 4.39 7.72 -4.73
C LEU A 87 4.76 7.13 -6.10
N VAL A 88 4.04 6.09 -6.52
CA VAL A 88 4.31 5.44 -7.81
C VAL A 88 3.93 6.31 -8.99
N TYR A 89 2.88 7.12 -8.88
CA TYR A 89 2.49 8.08 -9.92
C TYR A 89 3.55 9.16 -10.13
N ARG A 90 4.05 9.78 -9.05
CA ARG A 90 5.04 10.87 -9.16
C ARG A 90 6.40 10.38 -9.66
N HIS A 91 6.82 9.19 -9.25
CA HIS A 91 8.13 8.65 -9.59
C HIS A 91 8.12 7.74 -10.83
N GLY A 92 6.96 7.23 -11.25
CA GLY A 92 6.75 6.40 -12.45
C GLY A 92 6.73 7.16 -13.78
N GLY A 93 7.05 8.46 -13.78
CA GLY A 93 7.16 9.31 -14.97
C GLY A 93 5.93 10.18 -15.23
N SER A 94 6.17 11.42 -15.68
CA SER A 94 5.20 12.52 -15.88
C SER A 94 4.12 12.31 -16.97
N THR A 95 3.84 11.07 -17.38
CA THR A 95 2.89 10.74 -18.45
C THR A 95 2.07 9.50 -18.10
N SER A 96 1.38 9.54 -16.97
CA SER A 96 0.09 8.84 -16.90
C SER A 96 -0.97 9.67 -17.61
#